data_AF-A0A522W6W2-F1
#
_entry.id   AF-A0A522W6W2-F1
#
_cell.length_a   1.000
_cell.length_b   1.000
_cell.length_c   1.000
_cell.angle_alpha   90.00
_cell.angle_beta   90.00
_cell.angle_gamma   90.00
#
_symmetry.space_group_name_H-M   'P 1'
#
loop_
_entity.id
_entity.type
_entity.pdbx_description
1 polymer ?
#
loop_
_entity_poly.entity_id
_entity_poly.type
_entity_poly.pdbx_seq_one_letter_code
_entity_poly.pdbx_strand_id
1 'polypeptide(L)'
;MIAWVLAALCASSAPTWAADALKVGYLPVTGHAKFFVAKEQGFFEKEGLSVELVEFVNSADGINALKAGKLDIGAFGTTAPLAHIAKGSDLRLIGGIMGEDAAIVTTAANASKVKKVADLKGRKVATVRLATGDAVLRGALKDAGVDWKTDLT
;
A
#
# COMPACT_ATOMS: atom_id res chain seq x y z
N MET A 1 -25.66 63.92 -24.83
CA MET A 1 -24.44 63.29 -24.29
C MET A 1 -24.86 62.31 -23.22
N ILE A 2 -24.78 61.00 -23.49
CA ILE A 2 -25.15 59.93 -22.55
C ILE A 2 -23.82 59.29 -22.10
N ALA A 3 -23.48 59.45 -20.83
CA ALA A 3 -22.27 58.89 -20.24
C ALA A 3 -22.57 57.47 -19.73
N TRP A 4 -21.88 56.47 -20.27
CA TRP A 4 -21.88 55.10 -19.77
C TRP A 4 -20.85 54.96 -18.65
N VAL A 5 -21.30 54.62 -17.45
CA VAL A 5 -20.42 54.20 -16.35
C VAL A 5 -20.16 52.71 -16.52
N LEU A 6 -18.96 52.35 -16.98
CA LEU A 6 -18.47 50.97 -16.97
C LEU A 6 -18.17 50.58 -15.51
N ALA A 7 -18.99 49.67 -14.97
CA ALA A 7 -18.67 48.95 -13.75
C ALA A 7 -17.51 47.99 -14.05
N ALA A 8 -16.32 48.30 -13.53
CA ALA A 8 -15.17 47.42 -13.57
C ALA A 8 -15.44 46.22 -12.64
N LEU A 9 -15.75 45.08 -13.25
CA LEU A 9 -15.87 43.80 -12.55
C LEU A 9 -14.45 43.36 -12.16
N CYS A 10 -14.07 43.59 -10.89
CA CYS A 10 -12.87 42.98 -10.32
C CYS A 10 -13.07 41.47 -10.25
N ALA A 11 -12.66 40.76 -11.30
CA ALA A 11 -12.46 39.32 -11.23
C ALA A 11 -11.27 39.06 -10.31
N SER A 12 -11.54 38.73 -9.06
CA SER A 12 -10.53 38.20 -8.15
C SER A 12 -10.07 36.85 -8.68
N SER A 13 -8.96 36.83 -9.41
CA SER A 13 -8.25 35.59 -9.73
C SER A 13 -7.70 35.03 -8.43
N ALA A 14 -8.44 34.10 -7.82
CA ALA A 14 -7.89 33.24 -6.79
C ALA A 14 -6.62 32.56 -7.34
N PRO A 15 -5.52 32.50 -6.58
CA PRO A 15 -4.34 31.78 -7.02
C PRO A 15 -4.72 30.31 -7.21
N THR A 16 -4.79 29.87 -8.46
CA THR A 16 -4.64 28.45 -8.79
C THR A 16 -3.20 28.12 -8.45
N TRP A 17 -2.97 27.67 -7.21
CA TRP A 17 -1.91 26.70 -7.02
C TRP A 17 -2.30 25.53 -7.90
N ALA A 18 -1.59 25.34 -9.01
CA ALA A 18 -1.51 24.02 -9.60
C ALA A 18 -0.86 23.16 -8.53
N ALA A 19 -1.68 22.57 -7.65
CA ALA A 19 -1.20 21.63 -6.67
C ALA A 19 -0.54 20.51 -7.46
N ASP A 20 0.76 20.31 -7.24
CA ASP A 20 1.47 19.17 -7.83
C ASP A 20 0.65 17.90 -7.54
N ALA A 21 0.57 17.01 -8.53
CA ALA A 21 -0.21 15.79 -8.38
C ALA A 21 0.29 15.01 -7.15
N LEU A 22 -0.64 14.63 -6.28
CA LEU A 22 -0.36 13.79 -5.12
C LEU A 22 0.05 12.39 -5.62
N LYS A 23 1.30 12.00 -5.34
CA LYS A 23 1.88 10.72 -5.76
C LYS A 23 1.57 9.64 -4.74
N VAL A 24 0.69 8.73 -5.13
CA VAL A 24 0.21 7.62 -4.31
C VAL A 24 0.85 6.32 -4.77
N GLY A 25 1.74 5.78 -3.93
CA GLY A 25 2.42 4.51 -4.19
C GLY A 25 1.51 3.29 -4.02
N TYR A 26 1.56 2.34 -4.95
CA TYR A 26 0.80 1.09 -4.88
C TYR A 26 1.59 -0.15 -5.34
N LEU A 27 1.11 -1.33 -4.94
CA LEU A 27 1.41 -2.64 -5.52
C LEU A 27 0.18 -3.12 -6.32
N PRO A 28 0.34 -3.78 -7.48
CA PRO A 28 -0.77 -4.29 -8.29
C PRO A 28 -1.39 -5.55 -7.65
N VAL A 29 -1.99 -5.38 -6.46
CA VAL A 29 -2.65 -6.43 -5.68
C VAL A 29 -4.07 -6.01 -5.32
N THR A 30 -4.94 -6.99 -5.08
CA THR A 30 -6.38 -6.78 -4.82
C THR A 30 -6.65 -5.79 -3.68
N GLY A 31 -5.85 -5.82 -2.62
CA GLY A 31 -5.98 -4.89 -1.47
C GLY A 31 -5.82 -3.41 -1.83
N HIS A 32 -5.23 -3.10 -2.99
CA HIS A 32 -4.98 -1.73 -3.45
C HIS A 32 -5.99 -1.28 -4.52
N ALA A 33 -6.94 -2.14 -4.92
CA ALA A 33 -7.91 -1.85 -5.98
C ALA A 33 -8.73 -0.58 -5.72
N LYS A 34 -8.96 -0.23 -4.44
CA LYS A 34 -9.70 0.99 -4.05
C LYS A 34 -9.08 2.28 -4.59
N PHE A 35 -7.76 2.35 -4.81
CA PHE A 35 -7.14 3.55 -5.39
C PHE A 35 -7.48 3.72 -6.87
N PHE A 36 -7.54 2.62 -7.60
CA PHE A 36 -7.93 2.61 -9.01
C PHE A 36 -9.40 2.98 -9.16
N VAL A 37 -10.28 2.36 -8.35
CA VAL A 37 -11.71 2.69 -8.33
C VAL A 37 -11.91 4.17 -7.99
N ALA A 38 -11.20 4.71 -6.99
CA ALA A 38 -11.29 6.12 -6.62
C ALA A 38 -10.86 7.05 -7.75
N LYS A 39 -9.82 6.68 -8.51
CA LYS A 39 -9.37 7.42 -9.68
C LYS A 39 -10.39 7.35 -10.83
N GLU A 40 -10.84 6.15 -11.20
CA GLU A 40 -11.77 5.94 -12.31
C GLU A 40 -13.16 6.52 -12.06
N GLN A 41 -13.63 6.55 -10.80
CA GLN A 41 -14.93 7.13 -10.43
C GLN A 41 -14.85 8.63 -10.08
N GLY A 42 -13.69 9.26 -10.26
CA GLY A 42 -13.46 10.68 -10.02
C GLY A 42 -13.63 11.08 -8.54
N PHE A 43 -13.43 10.15 -7.59
CA PHE A 43 -13.55 10.47 -6.16
C PHE A 43 -12.44 11.41 -5.70
N PHE A 44 -11.22 11.28 -6.21
CA PHE A 44 -10.15 12.23 -5.89
C PHE A 44 -10.47 13.65 -6.41
N GLU A 45 -10.97 13.76 -7.64
CA GLU A 45 -11.32 15.05 -8.24
C GLU A 45 -12.48 15.74 -7.51
N LYS A 46 -13.47 14.98 -7.04
CA LYS A 46 -14.58 15.49 -6.21
C LYS A 46 -14.08 16.09 -4.89
N GLU A 47 -12.98 15.59 -4.35
CA GLU A 47 -12.30 16.12 -3.17
C GLU A 47 -11.24 17.20 -3.52
N GLY A 48 -11.16 17.62 -4.79
CA GLY A 48 -10.20 18.63 -5.25
C GLY A 48 -8.76 18.14 -5.35
N LEU A 49 -8.53 16.83 -5.40
CA LEU A 49 -7.20 16.22 -5.46
C LEU A 49 -6.85 15.77 -6.89
N SER A 50 -5.68 16.20 -7.38
CA SER A 50 -5.03 15.60 -8.54
C SER A 50 -4.14 14.45 -8.06
N VAL A 51 -4.38 13.22 -8.53
CA VAL A 51 -3.68 12.01 -8.03
C VAL A 51 -2.95 11.25 -9.14
N GLU A 52 -1.66 11.03 -8.92
CA GLU A 52 -0.82 10.13 -9.69
C GLU A 52 -0.64 8.81 -8.95
N LEU A 53 -1.04 7.69 -9.56
CA LEU A 53 -0.79 6.36 -9.00
C LEU A 53 0.57 5.88 -9.50
N VAL A 54 1.48 5.56 -8.58
CA VAL A 54 2.85 5.16 -8.89
C VAL A 54 3.10 3.73 -8.40
N GLU A 55 3.44 2.84 -9.32
CA GLU A 55 3.73 1.44 -8.97
C GLU A 55 5.10 1.31 -8.31
N PHE A 56 5.21 0.43 -7.32
CA PHE A 56 6.49 -0.03 -6.80
C PHE A 56 6.53 -1.57 -6.72
N VAL A 57 7.73 -2.15 -6.70
CA VAL A 57 7.92 -3.62 -6.84
C VAL A 57 7.78 -4.36 -5.50
N ASN A 58 8.15 -3.72 -4.39
CA ASN A 58 8.02 -4.29 -3.04
C ASN A 58 7.98 -3.17 -1.98
N SER A 59 7.59 -3.52 -0.74
CA SER A 59 7.43 -2.52 0.32
C SER A 59 8.72 -1.77 0.68
N ALA A 60 9.90 -2.39 0.56
CA ALA A 60 11.16 -1.70 0.85
C ALA A 60 11.44 -0.60 -0.19
N ASP A 61 11.23 -0.89 -1.47
CA ASP A 61 11.40 0.08 -2.56
C ASP A 61 10.39 1.23 -2.43
N GLY A 62 9.12 0.94 -2.13
CA GLY A 62 8.13 2.00 -1.92
C GLY A 62 8.42 2.86 -0.68
N ILE A 63 8.92 2.29 0.41
CA ILE A 63 9.35 3.07 1.59
C ILE A 63 10.57 3.94 1.26
N ASN A 64 11.53 3.43 0.48
CA ASN A 64 12.67 4.21 0.02
C ASN A 64 12.23 5.35 -0.91
N ALA A 65 11.23 5.11 -1.78
CA ALA A 65 10.66 6.13 -2.64
C ALA A 65 9.94 7.24 -1.85
N LEU A 66 9.19 6.90 -0.79
CA LEU A 66 8.63 7.87 0.16
C LEU A 66 9.72 8.73 0.80
N LYS A 67 10.77 8.10 1.34
CA LYS A 67 11.89 8.80 1.97
C LYS A 67 12.64 9.73 1.02
N ALA A 68 12.70 9.36 -0.26
CA ALA A 68 13.33 10.14 -1.30
C ALA A 68 12.44 11.24 -1.89
N GLY A 69 11.20 11.43 -1.38
CA GLY A 69 10.24 12.41 -1.91
C GLY A 69 9.71 12.07 -3.30
N LYS A 70 9.84 10.80 -3.74
CA LYS A 70 9.29 10.32 -5.01
C LYS A 70 7.81 9.92 -4.88
N LEU A 71 7.36 9.66 -3.67
CA LEU A 71 5.97 9.41 -3.29
C LEU A 71 5.62 10.36 -2.15
N ASP A 72 4.36 10.79 -2.09
CA ASP A 72 3.83 11.58 -0.97
C ASP A 72 3.18 10.67 0.07
N ILE A 73 2.41 9.69 -0.40
CA ILE A 73 1.82 8.63 0.41
C ILE A 73 1.96 7.28 -0.30
N GLY A 74 1.83 6.20 0.44
CA GLY A 74 1.83 4.87 -0.16
C GLY A 74 1.05 3.86 0.65
N ALA A 75 0.57 2.84 -0.04
CA ALA A 75 -0.12 1.72 0.52
C ALA A 75 0.85 0.56 0.74
N PHE A 76 0.93 0.05 1.97
CA PHE A 76 1.88 -1.01 2.35
C PHE A 76 1.21 -2.04 3.24
N GLY A 77 1.74 -3.27 3.24
CA GLY A 77 1.49 -4.19 4.34
C GLY A 77 2.15 -3.68 5.62
N THR A 78 1.47 -3.80 6.75
CA THR A 78 1.80 -3.19 8.05
C THR A 78 3.22 -3.52 8.57
N THR A 79 3.76 -4.69 8.22
CA THR A 79 5.02 -5.20 8.80
C THR A 79 6.21 -4.33 8.43
N ALA A 80 6.35 -3.96 7.16
CA ALA A 80 7.52 -3.20 6.69
C ALA A 80 7.54 -1.77 7.28
N PRO A 81 6.46 -0.96 7.20
CA PRO A 81 6.41 0.34 7.86
C PRO A 81 6.71 0.25 9.35
N LEU A 82 6.10 -0.68 10.10
CA LEU A 82 6.37 -0.84 11.53
C LEU A 82 7.83 -1.19 11.81
N ALA A 83 8.45 -2.07 11.01
CA ALA A 83 9.86 -2.40 11.16
C ALA A 83 10.78 -1.21 10.90
N HIS A 84 10.41 -0.31 9.97
CA HIS A 84 11.14 0.92 9.71
C HIS A 84 10.92 1.98 10.80
N ILE A 85 9.70 2.12 11.32
CA ILE A 85 9.36 3.00 12.45
C ILE A 85 10.14 2.55 13.70
N ALA A 86 10.19 1.25 13.99
CA ALA A 86 10.96 0.71 15.10
C ALA A 86 12.48 0.97 14.99
N LYS A 87 12.97 1.25 13.77
CA LYS A 87 14.36 1.66 13.50
C LYS A 87 14.55 3.19 13.45
N GLY A 88 13.54 3.96 13.85
CA GLY A 88 13.59 5.42 13.90
C GLY A 88 13.27 6.14 12.59
N SER A 89 12.66 5.46 11.61
CA SER A 89 12.17 6.17 10.41
C SER A 89 10.95 7.03 10.76
N ASP A 90 10.94 8.29 10.32
CA ASP A 90 9.76 9.17 10.45
C ASP A 90 8.71 8.78 9.39
N LEU A 91 7.97 7.71 9.67
CA LEU A 91 6.83 7.25 8.89
C LEU A 91 5.59 7.30 9.77
N ARG A 92 4.46 7.69 9.19
CA ARG A 92 3.17 7.73 9.88
C ARG A 92 2.17 6.83 9.17
N LEU A 93 1.49 5.99 9.94
CA LEU A 93 0.35 5.22 9.45
C LEU A 93 -0.91 6.07 9.63
N ILE A 94 -1.55 6.44 8.53
CA ILE A 94 -2.71 7.35 8.53
C ILE A 94 -4.05 6.63 8.29
N GLY A 95 -4.02 5.34 7.97
CA GLY A 95 -5.22 4.55 7.72
C GLY A 95 -4.90 3.11 7.36
N GLY A 96 -5.92 2.26 7.46
CA GLY A 96 -5.88 0.87 7.02
C GLY A 96 -6.55 0.71 5.65
N ILE A 97 -5.92 -0.05 4.75
CA ILE A 97 -6.44 -0.29 3.39
C ILE A 97 -7.15 -1.65 3.28
N MET A 98 -6.86 -2.57 4.19
CA MET A 98 -7.24 -3.99 4.11
C MET A 98 -7.35 -4.58 5.52
N GLY A 99 -8.33 -5.45 5.76
CA GLY A 99 -8.58 -6.08 7.06
C GLY A 99 -8.31 -7.59 7.07
N GLU A 100 -8.89 -8.33 6.12
CA GLU A 100 -8.86 -9.80 6.10
C GLU A 100 -8.79 -10.31 4.65
N ASP A 101 -7.60 -10.46 4.05
CA ASP A 101 -7.50 -10.80 2.61
C ASP A 101 -6.22 -11.58 2.22
N ALA A 102 -5.49 -12.14 3.18
CA ALA A 102 -4.27 -12.90 2.89
C ALA A 102 -4.46 -14.41 3.15
N ALA A 103 -4.12 -15.24 2.16
CA ALA A 103 -4.19 -16.69 2.25
C ALA A 103 -2.88 -17.35 1.82
N ILE A 104 -2.56 -18.47 2.46
CA ILE A 104 -1.55 -19.40 1.93
C ILE A 104 -2.21 -20.17 0.80
N VAL A 105 -1.61 -20.13 -0.38
CA VAL A 105 -2.08 -20.88 -1.55
C VAL A 105 -1.16 -22.05 -1.84
N THR A 106 -1.74 -23.13 -2.37
CA THR A 106 -0.99 -24.30 -2.83
C THR A 106 -1.51 -24.72 -4.20
N THR A 107 -0.73 -25.52 -4.93
CA THR A 107 -1.23 -26.18 -6.13
C THR A 107 -2.31 -27.21 -5.76
N ALA A 108 -3.20 -27.52 -6.70
CA ALA A 108 -4.21 -28.57 -6.49
C ALA A 108 -3.58 -29.91 -6.04
N ALA A 109 -2.41 -30.25 -6.59
CA ALA A 109 -1.65 -31.44 -6.23
C ALA A 109 -1.10 -31.46 -4.78
N ASN A 110 -0.99 -30.28 -4.15
CA ASN A 110 -0.53 -30.14 -2.76
C ASN A 110 -1.67 -29.83 -1.79
N ALA A 111 -2.87 -29.49 -2.27
CA ALA A 111 -4.02 -29.12 -1.43
C ALA A 111 -4.47 -30.23 -0.47
N SER A 112 -4.25 -31.51 -0.81
CA SER A 112 -4.51 -32.64 0.09
C SER A 112 -3.42 -32.83 1.15
N LYS A 113 -2.21 -32.32 0.90
CA LYS A 113 -1.00 -32.52 1.72
C LYS A 113 -0.78 -31.43 2.77
N VAL A 114 -1.53 -30.32 2.69
CA VAL A 114 -1.44 -29.18 3.60
C VAL A 114 -2.86 -28.87 4.07
N LYS A 115 -3.20 -29.32 5.28
CA LYS A 115 -4.52 -29.09 5.91
C LYS A 115 -4.41 -28.18 7.12
N LYS A 116 -3.23 -28.10 7.74
CA LYS A 116 -2.92 -27.21 8.86
C LYS A 116 -1.50 -26.66 8.72
N VAL A 117 -1.20 -25.59 9.44
CA VAL A 117 0.11 -24.91 9.39
C VAL A 117 1.28 -25.87 9.71
N ALA A 118 1.09 -26.80 10.65
CA ALA A 118 2.10 -27.81 10.99
C ALA A 118 2.52 -28.70 9.81
N ASP A 119 1.66 -28.90 8.80
CA ASP A 119 1.96 -29.72 7.63
C ASP A 119 2.96 -29.05 6.66
N LEU A 120 3.31 -27.78 6.93
CA LEU A 120 4.35 -27.05 6.20
C LEU A 120 5.76 -27.50 6.62
N LYS A 121 5.91 -28.24 7.73
CA LYS A 121 7.21 -28.81 8.12
C LYS A 121 7.79 -29.70 7.00
N GLY A 122 9.05 -29.46 6.68
CA GLY A 122 9.80 -30.09 5.58
C GLY A 122 9.44 -29.57 4.18
N ARG A 123 8.49 -28.63 4.05
CA ARG A 123 8.05 -28.07 2.77
C ARG A 123 8.82 -26.80 2.43
N LYS A 124 8.94 -26.56 1.13
CA LYS A 124 9.42 -25.28 0.58
C LYS A 124 8.26 -24.30 0.48
N VAL A 125 8.38 -23.15 1.14
CA VAL A 125 7.34 -22.11 1.16
C VAL A 125 7.88 -20.81 0.59
N ALA A 126 7.28 -20.35 -0.50
CA ALA A 126 7.61 -19.07 -1.12
C ALA A 126 6.91 -17.91 -0.40
N THR A 127 7.64 -16.83 -0.13
CA THR A 127 7.07 -15.61 0.44
C THR A 127 7.97 -14.40 0.14
N VAL A 128 7.39 -13.20 0.15
CA VAL A 128 8.15 -11.95 0.06
C VAL A 128 8.63 -11.57 1.46
N ARG A 129 9.94 -11.51 1.66
CA ARG A 129 10.52 -11.21 2.97
C ARG A 129 10.06 -9.85 3.49
N LEU A 130 9.77 -9.79 4.79
CA LEU A 130 9.26 -8.59 5.49
C LEU A 130 7.88 -8.09 5.02
N ALA A 131 7.23 -8.77 4.08
CA ALA A 131 5.81 -8.54 3.82
C ALA A 131 4.96 -9.03 5.01
N THR A 132 3.74 -8.51 5.12
CA THR A 132 2.84 -8.93 6.21
C THR A 132 2.53 -10.42 6.20
N GLY A 133 2.36 -11.02 5.01
CA GLY A 133 2.20 -12.48 4.90
C GLY A 133 3.39 -13.28 5.42
N ASP A 134 4.63 -12.80 5.25
CA ASP A 134 5.84 -13.44 5.79
C ASP A 134 5.87 -13.38 7.32
N ALA A 135 5.56 -12.22 7.91
CA ALA A 135 5.51 -12.09 9.37
C ALA A 135 4.40 -12.94 9.99
N VAL A 136 3.19 -12.91 9.42
CA VAL A 136 2.04 -13.69 9.88
C VAL A 136 2.32 -15.19 9.75
N LEU A 137 2.88 -15.65 8.63
CA LEU A 137 3.27 -17.04 8.44
C LEU A 137 4.26 -17.51 9.51
N ARG A 138 5.30 -16.71 9.81
CA ARG A 138 6.29 -17.06 10.83
C ARG A 138 5.68 -17.14 12.23
N GLY A 139 4.74 -16.24 12.55
CA GLY A 139 3.95 -16.31 13.78
C GLY A 139 3.16 -17.61 13.85
N ALA A 140 2.39 -17.92 12.81
CA ALA A 140 1.58 -19.14 12.75
C ALA A 140 2.43 -20.43 12.82
N LEU A 141 3.59 -20.46 12.16
CA LEU A 141 4.53 -21.59 12.25
C LEU A 141 5.06 -21.76 13.67
N LYS A 142 5.45 -20.66 14.33
CA LYS A 142 5.91 -20.67 15.72
C LYS A 142 4.82 -21.20 16.65
N ASP A 143 3.58 -20.74 16.50
CA ASP A 143 2.44 -21.21 17.31
C ASP A 143 2.13 -22.70 17.08
N ALA A 144 2.42 -23.20 15.88
CA ALA A 144 2.31 -24.62 15.53
C ALA A 144 3.55 -25.47 15.92
N GLY A 145 4.56 -24.88 16.59
CA GLY A 145 5.78 -25.56 16.99
C GLY A 145 6.73 -25.91 15.82
N VAL A 146 6.63 -25.19 14.70
CA VAL A 146 7.50 -25.37 13.52
C VAL A 146 8.47 -24.20 13.44
N ASP A 147 9.78 -24.48 13.48
CA ASP A 147 10.79 -23.42 13.32
C ASP A 147 11.04 -23.15 11.83
N TRP A 148 10.60 -21.99 11.34
CA TRP A 148 10.76 -21.61 9.94
C TRP A 148 12.22 -21.60 9.45
N LYS A 149 13.21 -21.51 10.35
CA LYS A 149 14.64 -21.49 10.00
C LYS A 149 15.22 -22.89 9.80
N THR A 150 14.71 -23.89 10.51
CA THR A 150 15.29 -25.24 10.54
C THR A 150 14.34 -26.32 10.02
N ASP A 151 13.04 -26.08 10.08
CA ASP A 151 12.01 -27.05 9.71
C ASP A 151 11.44 -26.82 8.30
N LEU A 152 11.72 -25.69 7.63
CA LEU A 152 11.37 -25.48 6.21
C LEU A 152 12.55 -25.78 5.29
N THR A 153 12.26 -26.12 4.03
CA THR A 153 13.26 -26.43 2.98
C THR A 153 13.45 -25.33 1.95
#